data_AF-A0A7N5JVR4-F1
#
_entry.id   AF-A0A7N5JVR4-F1
#
_cell.length_a   1.000
_cell.length_b   1.000
_cell.length_c   1.000
_cell.angle_alpha   90.00
_cell.angle_beta   90.00
_cell.angle_gamma   90.00
#
_symmetry.space_group_name_H-M   'P 1'
#
loop_
_entity.id
_entity.type
_entity.pdbx_description
1 polymer ?
#
loop_
_entity_poly.entity_id
_entity_poly.type
_entity_poly.pdbx_seq_one_letter_code
_entity_poly.pdbx_strand_id
1 'polypeptide(L)'
;MASAKELFLWCLVLVCVSGITEAVTKAPVVQVYSRHPVEPGKENIFNCYVKGFYPPKINVTLLKNGKAMPDVMKTDLSFEEDWTFQLLSYVPVIPDRKDQYECRVEHSALPTPKIIRWDHNSWSVTVRHHWTRRSKVPSSPTSL
;
A
#
# COMPACT_ATOMS: atom_id res chain seq x y z
N MET A 1 10.27 -46.58 -35.04
CA MET A 1 9.88 -46.41 -33.62
C MET A 1 11.05 -45.73 -32.92
N ALA A 2 10.83 -44.57 -32.31
CA ALA A 2 11.91 -43.91 -31.55
C ALA A 2 12.25 -44.77 -30.33
N SER A 3 13.55 -44.92 -30.03
CA SER A 3 14.00 -45.67 -28.85
C SER A 3 13.63 -44.93 -27.57
N ALA A 4 13.42 -45.65 -26.47
CA ALA A 4 13.13 -45.06 -25.16
C ALA A 4 14.19 -44.01 -24.73
N LYS A 5 15.45 -44.17 -25.17
CA LYS A 5 16.53 -43.21 -24.93
C LYS A 5 16.36 -41.91 -25.70
N GLU A 6 15.88 -42.00 -26.95
CA GLU A 6 15.55 -40.84 -27.77
C GLU A 6 14.40 -40.06 -27.14
N LEU A 7 13.33 -40.76 -26.73
CA LEU A 7 12.21 -40.13 -26.05
C LEU A 7 12.64 -39.43 -24.74
N PHE A 8 13.56 -40.03 -23.99
CA PHE A 8 14.08 -39.43 -22.75
C PHE A 8 14.93 -38.19 -23.03
N LEU A 9 15.80 -38.24 -24.05
CA LEU A 9 16.58 -37.09 -24.51
C LEU A 9 15.65 -35.97 -24.99
N TRP A 10 14.62 -36.30 -25.76
CA TRP A 10 13.61 -35.33 -26.20
C TRP A 10 12.84 -34.73 -25.02
N CYS A 11 12.48 -35.52 -24.00
CA CYS A 11 11.87 -35.00 -22.77
C CYS A 11 12.80 -34.06 -22.00
N LEU A 12 14.08 -34.41 -21.84
CA LEU A 12 15.06 -33.55 -21.18
C LEU A 12 15.29 -32.26 -21.96
N VAL A 13 15.41 -32.34 -23.29
CA VAL A 13 15.50 -31.17 -24.16
C VAL A 13 14.25 -30.30 -24.05
N LEU A 14 13.04 -30.89 -24.05
CA LEU A 14 11.79 -30.15 -23.87
C LEU A 14 11.70 -29.46 -22.51
N VAL A 15 12.11 -30.14 -21.43
CA VAL A 15 12.13 -29.57 -20.07
C VAL A 15 13.18 -28.46 -19.93
N CYS A 16 14.34 -28.59 -20.59
CA CYS A 16 15.36 -27.55 -20.62
C CYS A 16 14.95 -26.35 -21.49
N VAL A 17 14.33 -26.60 -22.65
CA VAL A 17 13.86 -25.57 -23.59
C VAL A 17 12.62 -24.85 -23.06
N SER A 18 11.77 -25.50 -22.26
CA SER A 18 10.63 -24.83 -21.63
C SER A 18 11.04 -23.80 -20.58
N GLY A 19 12.30 -23.85 -20.10
CA GLY A 19 12.82 -22.92 -19.10
C GLY A 19 12.08 -23.01 -17.76
N ILE A 20 12.79 -22.81 -16.66
CA ILE A 20 12.13 -22.49 -15.41
C ILE A 20 11.71 -21.03 -15.57
N THR A 21 10.44 -20.76 -15.93
CA THR A 21 9.93 -19.39 -15.93
C THR A 21 9.96 -18.90 -14.49
N GLU A 22 10.87 -17.97 -14.19
CA GLU A 22 10.85 -17.27 -12.90
C GLU A 22 9.47 -16.64 -12.73
N ALA A 23 8.79 -16.99 -11.64
CA ALA A 23 7.51 -16.37 -11.33
C ALA A 23 7.75 -14.86 -11.17
N VAL A 24 7.13 -14.06 -12.04
CA VAL A 24 7.18 -12.60 -11.94
C VAL A 24 6.66 -12.24 -10.56
N THR A 25 7.48 -11.57 -9.75
CA THR A 25 7.10 -11.10 -8.41
C THR A 25 7.36 -9.61 -8.31
N LYS A 26 6.40 -8.87 -7.77
CA LYS A 26 6.50 -7.42 -7.56
C LYS A 26 6.22 -7.10 -6.10
N ALA A 27 7.12 -6.35 -5.49
CA ALA A 27 7.04 -5.98 -4.08
C ALA A 27 6.01 -4.85 -3.84
N PRO A 28 5.23 -4.91 -2.74
CA PRO A 28 4.22 -3.91 -2.44
C PRO A 28 4.80 -2.53 -2.08
N VAL A 29 4.14 -1.51 -2.61
CA VAL A 29 4.20 -0.15 -2.10
C VAL A 29 3.12 0.02 -1.03
N VAL A 30 3.51 0.56 0.13
CA VAL A 30 2.65 0.65 1.32
C VAL A 30 2.54 2.10 1.72
N GLN A 31 1.31 2.57 1.92
CA GLN A 31 0.99 3.93 2.37
C GLN A 31 0.08 3.84 3.60
N VAL A 32 0.37 4.64 4.62
CA VAL A 32 -0.43 4.71 5.83
C VAL A 32 -0.91 6.14 6.06
N TYR A 33 -2.18 6.29 6.43
CA TYR A 33 -2.80 7.59 6.63
C TYR A 33 -4.08 7.47 7.46
N SER A 34 -4.51 8.57 8.08
CA SER A 34 -5.85 8.67 8.65
C SER A 34 -6.85 9.15 7.60
N ARG A 35 -8.13 8.77 7.76
CA ARG A 35 -9.20 9.27 6.88
C ARG A 35 -9.44 10.77 7.04
N HIS A 36 -9.33 11.27 8.27
CA HIS A 36 -9.52 12.68 8.60
C HIS A 36 -8.25 13.26 9.26
N PRO A 37 -8.09 14.59 9.30
CA PRO A 37 -7.06 15.23 10.13
C PRO A 37 -7.13 14.71 11.57
N VAL A 38 -5.98 14.54 12.20
CA VAL A 38 -5.94 13.90 13.51
C VAL A 38 -6.24 14.90 14.61
N GLU A 39 -7.28 14.62 15.38
CA GLU A 39 -7.69 15.39 16.55
C GLU A 39 -7.72 14.44 17.76
N PRO A 40 -7.11 14.82 18.91
CA PRO A 40 -7.11 13.96 20.09
C PRO A 40 -8.53 13.69 20.59
N GLY A 41 -8.82 12.42 20.88
CA GLY A 41 -10.12 12.01 21.43
C GLY A 41 -11.27 11.97 20.42
N LYS A 42 -11.02 12.27 19.14
CA LYS A 42 -12.02 12.20 18.06
C LYS A 42 -11.83 10.92 17.25
N GLU A 43 -12.92 10.28 16.90
CA GLU A 43 -12.89 9.10 16.04
C GLU A 43 -12.26 9.39 14.68
N ASN A 44 -11.49 8.41 14.20
CA ASN A 44 -10.86 8.44 12.90
C ASN A 44 -10.75 7.00 12.38
N ILE A 45 -10.20 6.83 11.18
CA ILE A 45 -9.94 5.52 10.58
C ILE A 45 -8.48 5.47 10.18
N PHE A 46 -7.75 4.50 10.73
CA PHE A 46 -6.38 4.21 10.35
C PHE A 46 -6.38 3.33 9.10
N ASN A 47 -5.80 3.83 8.01
CA ASN A 47 -5.76 3.16 6.72
C ASN A 47 -4.33 2.69 6.41
N CYS A 48 -4.23 1.48 5.89
CA CYS A 48 -3.05 0.96 5.19
C CYS A 48 -3.43 0.57 3.76
N TYR A 49 -3.03 1.39 2.81
CA TYR A 49 -3.22 1.11 1.39
C TYR A 49 -1.96 0.43 0.84
N VAL A 50 -2.17 -0.72 0.21
CA VAL A 50 -1.10 -1.56 -0.34
C VAL A 50 -1.36 -1.76 -1.81
N LYS A 51 -0.38 -1.47 -2.66
CA LYS A 51 -0.52 -1.49 -4.12
C LYS A 51 0.75 -1.95 -4.83
N GLY A 52 0.66 -2.23 -6.13
CA GLY A 52 1.82 -2.54 -6.95
C GLY A 52 2.40 -3.95 -6.74
N PHE A 53 1.67 -4.87 -6.11
CA PHE A 53 2.21 -6.18 -5.74
C PHE A 53 1.68 -7.33 -6.61
N TYR A 54 2.48 -8.36 -6.76
CA TYR A 54 2.10 -9.61 -7.43
C TYR A 54 2.99 -10.75 -6.92
N PRO A 55 2.48 -11.96 -6.60
CA PRO A 55 1.10 -12.47 -6.77
C PRO A 55 0.09 -11.87 -5.77
N PRO A 56 -1.23 -12.16 -5.88
CA PRO A 56 -2.26 -11.54 -5.04
C PRO A 56 -2.24 -11.98 -3.57
N LYS A 57 -1.58 -13.10 -3.24
CA LYS A 57 -1.48 -13.59 -1.87
C LYS A 57 -0.61 -12.62 -1.04
N ILE A 58 -1.24 -11.95 -0.08
CA ILE A 58 -0.61 -10.98 0.80
C ILE A 58 -1.21 -11.05 2.20
N ASN A 59 -0.39 -10.80 3.23
CA ASN A 59 -0.88 -10.60 4.58
C ASN A 59 -0.61 -9.17 5.03
N VAL A 60 -1.66 -8.52 5.54
CA VAL A 60 -1.63 -7.14 6.03
C VAL A 60 -2.21 -7.15 7.44
N THR A 61 -1.42 -6.66 8.40
CA THR A 61 -1.78 -6.57 9.81
C THR A 61 -1.61 -5.13 10.28
N LEU A 62 -2.65 -4.56 10.86
CA LEU A 62 -2.59 -3.25 11.51
C LEU A 62 -2.24 -3.42 12.98
N LEU A 63 -1.25 -2.66 13.44
CA LEU A 63 -0.72 -2.71 14.78
C LEU A 63 -1.01 -1.39 15.50
N LYS A 64 -1.33 -1.50 16.79
CA LYS A 64 -1.33 -0.40 17.75
C LYS A 64 -0.36 -0.76 18.87
N ASN A 65 0.66 0.06 19.07
CA ASN A 65 1.71 -0.14 20.08
C ASN A 65 2.35 -1.54 19.98
N GLY A 66 2.63 -1.99 18.75
CA GLY A 66 3.20 -3.30 18.45
C GLY A 66 2.23 -4.50 18.54
N LYS A 67 0.97 -4.30 18.95
CA LYS A 67 -0.03 -5.37 19.07
C LYS A 67 -1.02 -5.33 17.91
N ALA A 68 -1.38 -6.51 17.38
CA ALA A 68 -2.41 -6.63 16.36
C ALA A 68 -3.76 -6.08 16.84
N MET A 69 -4.39 -5.26 16.01
CA MET A 69 -5.70 -4.71 16.28
C MET A 69 -6.80 -5.71 15.87
N PRO A 70 -7.86 -5.85 16.68
CA PRO A 70 -9.05 -6.60 16.28
C PRO A 70 -9.87 -5.84 15.24
N ASP A 71 -10.86 -6.50 14.65
CA ASP A 71 -11.90 -5.90 13.81
C ASP A 71 -11.38 -5.10 12.60
N VAL A 72 -10.19 -5.46 12.12
CA VAL A 72 -9.60 -4.88 10.91
C VAL A 72 -10.40 -5.31 9.69
N MET A 73 -10.88 -4.33 8.94
CA MET A 73 -11.57 -4.53 7.67
C MET A 73 -10.58 -4.48 6.50
N LYS A 74 -10.93 -5.16 5.41
CA LYS A 74 -10.19 -5.14 4.15
C LYS A 74 -11.17 -4.99 2.99
N THR A 75 -10.79 -4.20 1.99
CA THR A 75 -11.52 -4.19 0.72
C THR A 75 -11.26 -5.47 -0.05
N ASP A 76 -12.11 -5.75 -1.03
CA ASP A 76 -11.82 -6.76 -2.04
C ASP A 76 -10.53 -6.43 -2.78
N LEU A 77 -9.86 -7.47 -3.29
CA LEU A 77 -8.70 -7.32 -4.15
C LEU A 77 -9.11 -6.69 -5.48
N SER A 78 -8.38 -5.66 -5.89
CA SER A 78 -8.49 -5.02 -7.19
C SER A 78 -7.10 -4.97 -7.84
N PHE A 79 -7.00 -4.50 -9.09
CA PHE A 79 -5.75 -4.41 -9.82
C PHE A 79 -5.61 -3.11 -10.60
N GLU A 80 -4.36 -2.69 -10.83
CA GLU A 80 -3.99 -1.56 -11.66
C GLU A 80 -3.81 -2.00 -13.14
N GLU A 81 -3.62 -1.05 -14.06
CA GLU A 81 -3.46 -1.33 -15.51
C GLU A 81 -2.26 -2.25 -15.82
N ASP A 82 -1.23 -2.22 -14.97
CA ASP A 82 -0.05 -3.08 -15.08
C ASP A 82 -0.25 -4.50 -14.49
N TRP A 83 -1.51 -4.87 -14.21
CA TRP A 83 -1.94 -6.14 -13.63
C TRP A 83 -1.39 -6.44 -12.23
N THR A 84 -0.90 -5.43 -11.52
CA THR A 84 -0.55 -5.56 -10.11
C THR A 84 -1.76 -5.37 -9.22
N PHE A 85 -1.75 -6.03 -8.07
CA PHE A 85 -2.85 -6.00 -7.13
C PHE A 85 -2.74 -4.82 -6.16
N GLN A 86 -3.90 -4.43 -5.65
CA GLN A 86 -4.07 -3.44 -4.61
C GLN A 86 -5.19 -3.83 -3.64
N LEU A 87 -5.06 -3.38 -2.39
CA LEU A 87 -6.12 -3.46 -1.39
C LEU A 87 -5.95 -2.37 -0.33
N LEU A 88 -7.04 -2.07 0.37
CA LEU A 88 -7.05 -1.20 1.54
C LEU A 88 -7.41 -2.01 2.78
N SER A 89 -6.55 -1.97 3.81
CA SER A 89 -6.87 -2.49 5.15
C SER A 89 -7.07 -1.32 6.10
N TYR A 90 -8.16 -1.33 6.87
CA TYR A 90 -8.51 -0.19 7.70
C TYR A 90 -9.25 -0.59 8.98
N VAL A 91 -9.20 0.29 9.99
CA VAL A 91 -9.87 0.07 11.27
C VAL A 91 -10.22 1.40 11.95
N PRO A 92 -11.42 1.52 12.58
CA PRO A 92 -11.76 2.68 13.40
C PRO A 92 -10.81 2.81 14.60
N VAL A 93 -10.38 4.02 14.90
CA VAL A 93 -9.50 4.33 16.03
C VAL A 93 -9.89 5.65 16.67
N ILE A 94 -9.63 5.78 17.97
CA ILE A 94 -9.59 7.08 18.65
C ILE A 94 -8.09 7.32 18.94
N PRO A 95 -7.40 8.14 18.13
CA PRO A 95 -5.97 8.30 18.23
C PRO A 95 -5.60 9.15 19.45
N ASP A 96 -4.72 8.60 20.29
CA ASP A 96 -4.01 9.32 21.33
C ASP A 96 -2.60 9.71 20.84
N ARG A 97 -2.03 10.79 21.39
CA ARG A 97 -0.65 11.22 21.04
C ARG A 97 0.42 10.21 21.43
N LYS A 98 0.13 9.33 22.39
CA LYS A 98 1.04 8.28 22.87
C LYS A 98 0.93 6.99 22.06
N ASP A 99 -0.15 6.84 21.29
CA ASP A 99 -0.36 5.66 20.48
C ASP A 99 0.55 5.68 19.25
N GLN A 100 1.15 4.55 18.93
CA GLN A 100 1.90 4.33 17.71
C GLN A 100 1.15 3.33 16.84
N TYR A 101 0.77 3.75 15.64
CA TYR A 101 0.10 2.90 14.66
C TYR A 101 1.05 2.47 13.56
N GLU A 102 1.00 1.20 13.18
CA GLU A 102 1.88 0.63 12.17
C GLU A 102 1.11 -0.32 11.24
N CYS A 103 1.53 -0.38 9.99
CA CYS A 103 1.08 -1.40 9.05
C CYS A 103 2.22 -2.38 8.77
N ARG A 104 1.99 -3.66 9.09
CA ARG A 104 2.89 -4.77 8.78
C ARG A 104 2.38 -5.51 7.54
N VAL A 105 3.22 -5.64 6.54
CA VAL A 105 2.92 -6.29 5.26
C VAL A 105 3.89 -7.43 5.01
N GLU A 106 3.35 -8.61 4.74
CA GLU A 106 4.10 -9.82 4.35
C GLU A 106 3.65 -10.25 2.96
N HIS A 107 4.63 -10.47 2.09
CA HIS A 107 4.42 -10.82 0.70
C HIS A 107 5.63 -11.61 0.19
N SER A 108 5.45 -12.51 -0.79
CA SER A 108 6.54 -13.38 -1.28
C SER A 108 7.69 -12.62 -1.93
N ALA A 109 7.45 -11.39 -2.42
CA ALA A 109 8.48 -10.53 -2.98
C ALA A 109 9.26 -9.72 -1.92
N LEU A 110 8.94 -9.87 -0.63
CA LEU A 110 9.65 -9.24 0.47
C LEU A 110 10.42 -10.31 1.26
N PRO A 111 11.75 -10.16 1.46
CA PRO A 111 12.52 -11.11 2.26
C PRO A 111 12.14 -11.08 3.75
N THR A 112 11.66 -9.93 4.23
CA THR A 112 11.19 -9.71 5.59
C THR A 112 9.92 -8.87 5.58
N PRO A 113 9.06 -8.94 6.62
CA PRO A 113 7.88 -8.10 6.71
C PRO A 113 8.23 -6.60 6.59
N LYS A 114 7.50 -5.87 5.76
CA LYS A 114 7.63 -4.41 5.64
C LYS A 114 6.73 -3.75 6.67
N ILE A 115 7.30 -2.93 7.54
CA ILE A 115 6.57 -2.22 8.61
C ILE A 115 6.64 -0.73 8.34
N ILE A 116 5.49 -0.10 8.12
CA ILE A 116 5.37 1.35 7.93
C ILE A 116 4.67 1.96 9.14
N ARG A 117 5.34 2.91 9.77
CA ARG A 117 4.81 3.67 10.91
C ARG A 117 4.02 4.86 10.42
N TRP A 118 2.89 5.13 11.06
CA TRP A 118 2.14 6.34 10.80
C TRP A 118 2.78 7.55 11.48
N ASP A 119 3.06 8.60 10.70
CA ASP A 119 3.61 9.83 11.24
C ASP A 119 2.50 10.75 11.80
N HIS A 120 2.60 11.03 13.10
CA HIS A 120 1.71 11.93 13.83
C HIS A 120 1.97 13.41 13.50
N ASN A 121 2.95 13.77 12.66
CA ASN A 121 3.13 15.15 12.22
C ASN A 121 1.91 15.71 11.46
N SER A 122 0.97 14.87 11.03
CA SER A 122 -0.37 15.26 10.58
C SER A 122 -1.18 16.06 11.62
N TRP A 123 -0.89 15.93 12.92
CA TRP A 123 -1.48 16.73 14.00
C TRP A 123 -1.02 18.20 13.96
N SER A 124 0.16 18.45 13.38
CA SER A 124 0.78 19.77 13.27
C SER A 124 0.52 20.46 11.94
N VAL A 125 -0.21 19.82 11.04
CA VAL A 125 -0.73 20.49 9.85
C VAL A 125 -1.91 21.35 10.31
N THR A 126 -1.59 22.49 10.93
CA THR A 126 -2.27 23.71 10.47
C THR A 126 -2.05 23.67 8.97
N VAL A 127 -3.08 23.31 8.20
CA VAL A 127 -3.07 23.62 6.78
C VAL A 127 -3.06 25.14 6.78
N ARG A 128 -1.87 25.75 6.90
CA ARG A 128 -1.65 27.07 6.36
C ARG A 128 -1.91 26.82 4.89
N HIS A 129 -3.15 27.06 4.47
CA HIS A 129 -3.45 27.35 3.11
C HIS A 129 -2.52 28.51 2.75
N HIS A 130 -1.34 28.21 2.22
CA HIS A 130 -0.59 29.14 1.38
C HIS A 130 -1.43 29.24 0.10
N TRP A 131 -2.56 29.92 0.18
CA TRP A 131 -3.41 30.21 -0.97
C TRP A 131 -4.02 31.59 -0.74
N THR A 132 -3.15 32.59 -0.53
CA THR A 132 -3.45 34.03 -0.69
C THR A 132 -2.19 34.87 -0.47
N ARG A 133 -1.16 34.64 -1.29
CA ARG A 133 -0.18 35.70 -1.57
C ARG A 133 0.30 35.61 -3.01
N ARG A 134 -0.62 35.86 -3.93
CA ARG A 134 -0.25 36.28 -5.29
C ARG A 134 -1.29 37.30 -5.80
N SER A 135 -0.79 38.52 -5.95
CA SER A 135 -1.28 39.61 -6.82
C SER A 135 -2.74 40.05 -6.72
N LYS A 136 -2.95 41.15 -5.97
CA LYS A 136 -4.00 42.14 -6.19
C LYS A 136 -3.98 42.56 -7.67
N VAL A 137 -4.97 42.16 -8.45
CA VAL A 137 -5.20 42.71 -9.79
C VAL A 137 -5.65 44.17 -9.61
N PRO A 138 -4.99 45.17 -10.21
CA PRO A 138 -5.48 46.54 -10.15
C PRO A 138 -6.77 46.64 -10.96
N SER A 139 -7.86 47.04 -10.30
CA SER A 139 -9.06 47.52 -10.97
C SER A 139 -8.75 48.83 -11.69
N SER A 140 -8.79 48.82 -13.01
CA SER A 140 -8.83 50.05 -13.83
C SER A 140 -10.15 50.78 -13.56
N PRO A 141 -10.15 52.11 -13.34
CA PRO A 141 -11.37 52.85 -13.11
C PRO A 141 -12.05 53.23 -14.44
N THR A 142 -13.34 52.92 -14.56
CA THR A 142 -14.21 53.49 -15.59
C THR A 142 -14.66 54.89 -15.13
N SER A 143 -14.40 55.92 -15.94
CA SER A 143 -15.14 57.18 -15.89
C SER A 143 -15.14 57.88 -17.24
N LEU A 144 -16.19 57.68 -18.03
CA LEU A 144 -17.16 58.67 -18.53
C LEU A 144 -18.07 58.01 -19.57
#